data_AF-A0A817Q662-F1
#
_entry.id   AF-A0A817Q662-F1
#
_cell.length_a   1.000
_cell.length_b   1.000
_cell.length_c   1.000
_cell.angle_alpha   90.00
_cell.angle_beta   90.00
_cell.angle_gamma   90.00
#
_symmetry.space_group_name_H-M   'P 1'
#
loop_
_entity.id
_entity.type
_entity.pdbx_description
1 polymer ?
#
loop_
_entity_poly.entity_id
_entity_poly.type
_entity_poly.pdbx_seq_one_letter_code
_entity_poly.pdbx_strand_id
1 'polypeptide(L)'
;MTAKSTVPHSRDYEEKYRLFRSHLPRPEAHVGPQIELHINRKDIVESSFRAIMSIKDVEVLKTRLWIVFDGEQGLDYDRLSREWFLILSREIFNPYYGFFEYSALDNYALQINPLSGVFNEEHIKYFRFIGRIIAMTIYHEKLLEAFFIRPFYKMLLSKSITLADIESVDHEYCQSLKYIVDNDPADLGLYFVVNEEVLGELREHELKPDGQHIKVTEQNKQEYIDLLINYRFVQRIALQMNALKKGFQEILPLESIKIFDEEEVEVCNQKQEIVFFQNVYILAANK
;
A
#
# COMPACT_ATOMS: atom_id res chain seq x y z
N MET A 1 26.16 -21.20 4.53
CA MET A 1 25.66 -20.17 3.59
C MET A 1 25.28 -20.87 2.29
N THR A 2 24.06 -21.38 2.22
CA THR A 2 23.52 -22.05 1.04
C THR A 2 22.68 -21.05 0.26
N ALA A 3 23.05 -20.79 -0.99
CA ALA A 3 22.30 -19.95 -1.91
C ALA A 3 20.89 -20.55 -2.08
N LYS A 4 19.86 -19.81 -1.63
CA LYS A 4 18.48 -20.08 -2.04
C LYS A 4 18.39 -19.84 -3.55
N SER A 5 17.98 -20.86 -4.30
CA SER A 5 17.86 -20.81 -5.75
C SER A 5 16.92 -19.68 -6.17
N THR A 6 17.43 -18.80 -7.02
CA THR A 6 16.69 -17.69 -7.60
C THR A 6 15.71 -18.19 -8.67
N VAL A 7 14.43 -18.06 -8.32
CA VAL A 7 13.27 -17.74 -9.18
C VAL A 7 12.68 -18.81 -10.12
N PRO A 8 11.84 -19.72 -9.59
CA PRO A 8 10.78 -20.38 -10.38
C PRO A 8 9.68 -19.39 -10.85
N HIS A 9 9.49 -18.30 -10.11
CA HIS A 9 8.47 -17.27 -10.35
C HIS A 9 8.78 -16.29 -11.51
N SER A 10 10.01 -16.25 -12.07
CA SER A 10 10.41 -15.14 -12.97
C SER A 10 9.70 -15.24 -14.30
N ARG A 11 9.62 -16.44 -14.86
CA ARG A 11 9.04 -16.65 -16.19
C ARG A 11 7.53 -16.53 -16.18
N ASP A 12 6.89 -17.06 -15.14
CA ASP A 12 5.44 -16.92 -14.91
C ASP A 12 5.07 -15.44 -14.67
N TYR A 13 5.82 -14.75 -13.80
CA TYR A 13 5.64 -13.32 -13.56
C TYR A 13 5.83 -12.48 -14.84
N GLU A 14 6.86 -12.74 -15.65
CA GLU A 14 7.10 -12.03 -16.91
C GLU A 14 5.97 -12.21 -17.91
N GLU A 15 5.39 -13.41 -17.99
CA GLU A 15 4.24 -13.71 -18.85
C GLU A 15 2.97 -13.03 -18.33
N LYS A 16 2.67 -13.11 -17.03
CA LYS A 16 1.58 -12.36 -16.38
C LYS A 16 1.74 -10.86 -16.60
N TYR A 17 2.94 -10.32 -16.43
CA TYR A 17 3.23 -8.91 -16.63
C TYR A 17 3.02 -8.49 -18.08
N ARG A 18 3.50 -9.27 -19.05
CA ARG A 18 3.25 -9.02 -20.47
C ARG A 18 1.75 -9.02 -20.79
N LEU A 19 1.01 -9.99 -20.25
CA LEU A 19 -0.44 -10.10 -20.41
C LEU A 19 -1.16 -8.91 -19.77
N PHE A 20 -0.77 -8.51 -18.57
CA PHE A 20 -1.30 -7.34 -17.88
C PHE A 20 -1.12 -6.09 -18.74
N ARG A 21 0.10 -5.84 -19.23
CA ARG A 21 0.42 -4.67 -20.06
C ARG A 21 -0.38 -4.65 -21.36
N SER A 22 -0.62 -5.80 -22.00
CA SER A 22 -1.42 -5.84 -23.24
C SER A 22 -2.90 -5.52 -23.02
N HIS A 23 -3.41 -5.68 -21.79
CA HIS A 23 -4.81 -5.44 -21.43
C HIS A 23 -5.04 -4.13 -20.68
N LEU A 24 -4.00 -3.31 -20.49
CA LEU A 24 -4.17 -2.02 -19.84
C LEU A 24 -5.09 -1.10 -20.65
N PRO A 25 -6.03 -0.41 -19.98
CA PRO A 25 -6.93 0.51 -20.65
C PRO A 25 -6.12 1.64 -21.27
N ARG A 26 -6.32 1.90 -22.56
CA ARG A 26 -5.75 3.07 -23.22
C ARG A 26 -6.64 4.28 -22.98
N PRO A 27 -6.08 5.50 -22.90
CA PRO A 27 -6.90 6.70 -22.82
C PRO A 27 -7.87 6.75 -24.00
N GLU A 28 -9.08 7.26 -23.74
CA GLU A 28 -10.07 7.43 -24.80
C GLU A 28 -9.56 8.40 -25.89
N ALA A 29 -10.05 8.22 -27.12
CA ALA A 29 -9.57 9.01 -28.27
C ALA A 29 -9.82 10.52 -28.16
N HIS A 30 -10.76 10.94 -27.30
CA HIS A 30 -11.08 12.35 -27.06
C HIS A 30 -10.07 13.04 -26.12
N VAL A 31 -9.26 12.25 -25.42
CA VAL A 31 -8.26 12.73 -24.46
C VAL A 31 -7.01 13.16 -25.23
N GLY A 32 -6.44 14.31 -24.86
CA GLY A 32 -5.20 14.81 -25.46
C GLY A 32 -4.02 13.84 -25.30
N PRO A 33 -2.91 14.02 -26.04
CA PRO A 33 -1.77 13.10 -25.99
C PRO A 33 -0.99 13.16 -24.67
N GLN A 34 -1.18 14.23 -23.89
CA GLN A 34 -0.40 14.53 -22.69
C GLN A 34 -1.17 15.46 -21.74
N ILE A 35 -0.72 15.49 -20.49
CA ILE A 35 -1.14 16.45 -19.48
C ILE A 35 0.08 17.13 -18.87
N GLU A 36 0.03 18.47 -18.78
CA GLU A 36 1.03 19.27 -18.08
C GLU A 36 0.64 19.45 -16.61
N LEU A 37 1.58 19.18 -15.70
CA LEU A 37 1.39 19.30 -14.25
C LEU A 37 2.48 20.20 -13.68
N HIS A 38 2.06 21.34 -13.12
CA HIS A 38 2.94 22.26 -12.41
C HIS A 38 3.12 21.83 -10.96
N ILE A 39 4.36 21.57 -10.56
CA ILE A 39 4.70 21.03 -9.25
C ILE A 39 5.70 21.96 -8.56
N ASN A 40 5.47 22.26 -7.28
CA ASN A 40 6.42 23.01 -6.47
C ASN A 40 7.28 22.02 -5.68
N ARG A 41 8.59 21.99 -5.94
CA ARG A 41 9.52 21.07 -5.25
C ARG A 41 9.52 21.20 -3.73
N LYS A 42 9.37 22.43 -3.22
CA LYS A 42 9.40 22.69 -1.77
C LYS A 42 8.14 22.20 -1.06
N ASP A 43 7.08 21.99 -1.81
CA ASP A 43 5.77 21.60 -1.34
C ASP A 43 5.21 20.48 -2.24
N ILE A 44 6.04 19.46 -2.48
CA ILE A 44 5.79 18.47 -3.53
C ILE A 44 4.52 17.67 -3.26
N VAL A 45 4.24 17.33 -2.00
CA VAL A 45 3.06 16.54 -1.61
C VAL A 45 1.78 17.34 -1.87
N GLU A 46 1.66 18.55 -1.33
CA GLU A 46 0.44 19.37 -1.43
C GLU A 46 0.23 19.93 -2.85
N SER A 47 1.31 20.34 -3.54
CA SER A 47 1.19 20.76 -4.95
C SER A 47 0.76 19.59 -5.86
N SER A 48 1.32 18.39 -5.67
CA SER A 48 0.89 17.19 -6.40
C SER A 48 -0.53 16.78 -6.04
N PHE A 49 -0.91 16.86 -4.77
CA PHE A 49 -2.28 16.59 -4.31
C PHE A 49 -3.28 17.50 -5.04
N ARG A 50 -3.07 18.82 -5.01
CA ARG A 50 -3.93 19.77 -5.71
C ARG A 50 -3.96 19.54 -7.22
N ALA A 51 -2.81 19.31 -7.85
CA ALA A 51 -2.73 19.09 -9.29
C ALA A 51 -3.50 17.82 -9.70
N ILE A 52 -3.29 16.70 -9.02
CA ILE A 52 -3.91 15.42 -9.35
C ILE A 52 -5.39 15.38 -8.96
N MET A 53 -5.76 15.91 -7.80
CA MET A 53 -7.13 15.81 -7.28
C MET A 53 -8.10 16.83 -7.90
N SER A 54 -7.60 17.90 -8.51
CA SER A 54 -8.45 18.87 -9.24
C SER A 54 -8.89 18.39 -10.62
N ILE A 55 -8.23 17.35 -11.16
CA ILE A 55 -8.57 16.75 -12.45
C ILE A 55 -9.92 16.02 -12.37
N LYS A 56 -10.86 16.46 -13.22
CA LYS A 56 -12.22 15.91 -13.30
C LYS A 56 -12.28 14.62 -14.13
N ASP A 57 -11.65 14.64 -15.30
CA ASP A 57 -11.54 13.48 -16.17
C ASP A 57 -10.22 12.76 -15.87
N VAL A 58 -10.30 11.64 -15.17
CA VAL A 58 -9.11 10.88 -14.73
C VAL A 58 -8.41 10.16 -15.88
N GLU A 59 -9.03 10.02 -17.06
CA GLU A 59 -8.38 9.41 -18.23
C GLU A 59 -7.17 10.22 -18.71
N VAL A 60 -7.15 11.54 -18.47
CA VAL A 60 -5.99 12.40 -18.78
C VAL A 60 -4.73 11.95 -18.01
N LEU A 61 -4.88 11.36 -16.82
CA LEU A 61 -3.77 10.88 -16.00
C LEU A 61 -3.11 9.61 -16.58
N LYS A 62 -3.74 8.97 -17.57
CA LYS A 62 -3.20 7.84 -18.32
C LYS A 62 -2.46 8.26 -19.59
N THR A 63 -2.42 9.56 -19.89
CA THR A 63 -1.65 10.14 -21.01
C THR A 63 -0.22 10.43 -20.58
N ARG A 64 0.63 10.91 -21.50
CA ARG A 64 2.00 11.27 -21.14
C ARG A 64 2.01 12.40 -20.11
N LEU A 65 2.73 12.21 -19.01
CA LEU A 65 2.83 13.20 -17.93
C LEU A 65 3.98 14.17 -18.20
N TRP A 66 3.66 15.44 -18.40
CA TRP A 66 4.62 16.53 -18.52
C TRP A 66 4.73 17.25 -17.18
N ILE A 67 5.70 16.84 -16.37
CA ILE A 67 5.96 17.49 -15.10
C ILE A 67 6.81 18.74 -15.33
N VAL A 68 6.32 19.88 -14.85
CA VAL A 68 7.01 21.16 -14.85
C VAL A 68 7.24 21.57 -13.40
N PHE A 69 8.49 21.62 -12.96
CA PHE A 69 8.81 22.18 -11.65
C PHE A 69 8.85 23.70 -11.72
N ASP A 70 8.13 24.35 -10.81
CA ASP A 70 8.00 25.81 -10.80
C ASP A 70 9.36 26.50 -10.73
N GLY A 71 9.63 27.39 -11.70
CA GLY A 71 10.91 28.12 -11.79
C GLY A 71 12.05 27.35 -12.48
N GLU A 72 11.81 26.14 -12.98
CA GLU A 72 12.79 25.35 -13.72
C GLU A 72 12.42 25.25 -15.21
N GLN A 73 13.41 25.39 -16.10
CA GLN A 73 13.22 25.09 -17.52
C GLN A 73 13.33 23.57 -17.74
N GLY A 74 12.18 22.90 -17.84
CA GLY A 74 12.12 21.48 -18.16
C GLY A 74 12.31 21.22 -19.65
N LEU A 75 13.46 20.68 -20.04
CA LEU A 75 13.72 20.24 -21.43
C LEU A 75 13.52 18.72 -21.61
N ASP A 76 13.58 17.94 -20.52
CA ASP A 76 13.44 16.48 -20.52
C ASP A 76 12.30 16.05 -19.59
N TYR A 77 11.08 16.07 -20.11
CA TYR A 77 9.86 15.76 -19.38
C TYR A 77 9.81 14.31 -18.86
N ASP A 78 10.47 13.36 -19.54
CA ASP A 78 10.49 11.96 -19.10
C ASP A 78 11.36 11.79 -17.86
N ARG A 79 12.51 12.49 -17.82
CA ARG A 79 13.37 12.56 -16.63
C ARG A 79 12.65 13.24 -15.47
N LEU A 80 12.00 14.38 -15.71
CA LEU A 80 11.26 15.11 -14.66
C LEU A 80 10.09 14.29 -14.12
N SER A 81 9.39 13.55 -14.98
CA SER A 81 8.34 12.61 -14.55
C SER A 81 8.90 11.50 -13.65
N ARG A 82 10.04 10.89 -14.01
CA ARG A 82 10.70 9.87 -13.15
C ARG A 82 11.11 10.46 -11.80
N GLU A 83 11.72 11.64 -11.82
CA GLU A 83 12.14 12.35 -10.62
C GLU A 83 10.96 12.69 -9.71
N TRP A 84 9.85 13.17 -10.28
CA TRP A 84 8.63 13.48 -9.54
C TRP A 84 8.06 12.27 -8.79
N PHE A 85 7.90 11.12 -9.46
CA PHE A 85 7.43 9.90 -8.78
C PHE A 85 8.37 9.46 -7.65
N LEU A 86 9.68 9.55 -7.86
CA LEU A 86 10.68 9.18 -6.86
C LEU A 86 10.57 10.07 -5.60
N ILE A 87 10.60 11.39 -5.78
CA ILE A 87 10.55 12.33 -4.64
C ILE A 87 9.17 12.27 -3.97
N LEU A 88 8.08 12.24 -4.76
CA LEU A 88 6.73 12.22 -4.21
C LEU A 88 6.46 10.94 -3.41
N SER A 89 6.89 9.77 -3.90
CA SER A 89 6.71 8.52 -3.16
C SER A 89 7.46 8.55 -1.82
N ARG A 90 8.73 8.98 -1.79
CA ARG A 90 9.47 9.17 -0.53
C ARG A 90 8.73 10.04 0.48
N GLU A 91 8.20 11.18 0.04
CA GLU A 91 7.53 12.13 0.93
C GLU A 91 6.18 11.61 1.42
N ILE A 92 5.32 11.10 0.53
CA ILE A 92 3.99 10.59 0.91
C ILE A 92 4.06 9.43 1.91
N PHE A 93 5.07 8.57 1.76
CA PHE A 93 5.24 7.39 2.60
C PHE A 93 6.12 7.64 3.82
N ASN A 94 6.66 8.85 3.96
CA ASN A 94 7.39 9.25 5.16
C ASN A 94 6.42 9.31 6.35
N PRO A 95 6.69 8.56 7.44
CA PRO A 95 5.82 8.56 8.62
C PRO A 95 5.58 9.94 9.25
N TYR A 96 6.45 10.91 8.99
CA TYR A 96 6.28 12.29 9.42
C TYR A 96 4.95 12.92 8.95
N TYR A 97 4.43 12.54 7.78
CA TYR A 97 3.15 13.04 7.27
C TYR A 97 1.92 12.36 7.93
N GLY A 98 2.13 11.33 8.74
CA GLY A 98 1.07 10.69 9.53
C GLY A 98 0.11 9.79 8.74
N PHE A 99 0.31 9.59 7.42
CA PHE A 99 -0.51 8.66 6.63
C PHE A 99 -0.08 7.20 6.81
N PHE A 100 1.22 6.97 6.92
CA PHE A 100 1.82 5.65 7.12
C PHE A 100 2.72 5.66 8.35
N GLU A 101 3.00 4.47 8.88
CA GLU A 101 3.91 4.25 9.99
C GLU A 101 4.72 2.97 9.75
N TYR A 102 5.87 2.85 10.39
CA TYR A 102 6.63 1.59 10.39
C TYR A 102 5.87 0.53 11.18
N SER A 103 5.83 -0.69 10.66
CA SER A 103 5.03 -1.76 11.26
C SER A 103 5.62 -2.30 12.56
N ALA A 104 6.95 -2.21 12.72
CA ALA A 104 7.69 -2.58 13.93
C ALA A 104 8.99 -1.77 14.02
N LEU A 105 9.60 -1.71 15.21
CA LEU A 105 10.83 -0.93 15.45
C LEU A 105 12.02 -1.38 14.58
N ASP A 106 12.10 -2.68 14.27
CA ASP A 106 13.19 -3.28 13.48
C ASP A 106 12.79 -3.57 12.02
N ASN A 107 11.62 -3.10 11.58
CA ASN A 107 11.10 -3.35 10.24
C ASN A 107 10.75 -2.04 9.52
N TYR A 108 11.39 -1.80 8.38
CA TYR A 108 11.12 -0.63 7.54
C TYR A 108 9.85 -0.78 6.68
N ALA A 109 9.14 -1.92 6.77
CA ALA A 109 7.85 -2.09 6.11
C ALA A 109 6.81 -1.13 6.70
N LEU A 110 6.05 -0.50 5.81
CA LEU A 110 5.04 0.49 6.11
C LEU A 110 3.66 -0.16 6.25
N GLN A 111 2.86 0.39 7.16
CA GLN A 111 1.44 0.14 7.26
C GLN A 111 0.67 1.46 7.32
N ILE A 112 -0.62 1.43 7.02
CA ILE A 112 -1.48 2.61 7.18
C ILE A 112 -1.54 2.97 8.65
N ASN A 113 -1.30 4.25 8.97
CA ASN A 113 -1.46 4.75 10.33
C ASN A 113 -2.97 4.85 10.66
N PRO A 114 -3.47 4.07 11.65
CA PRO A 114 -4.87 4.12 12.06
C PRO A 114 -5.26 5.51 12.61
N LEU A 115 -4.30 6.26 13.14
CA LEU A 115 -4.48 7.61 13.69
C LEU A 115 -4.30 8.72 12.64
N SER A 116 -4.20 8.40 11.36
CA SER A 116 -4.02 9.41 10.29
C SER A 116 -5.05 10.55 10.32
N GLY A 117 -6.29 10.28 10.75
CA GLY A 117 -7.34 11.30 10.87
C GLY A 117 -7.16 12.26 12.04
N VAL A 118 -6.32 11.91 13.02
CA VAL A 118 -5.97 12.79 14.15
C VAL A 118 -5.00 13.89 13.70
N PHE A 119 -4.09 13.56 12.78
CA PHE A 119 -3.08 14.51 12.28
C PHE A 119 -3.55 15.32 11.08
N ASN A 120 -4.51 14.80 10.30
CA ASN A 120 -5.01 15.45 9.09
C ASN A 120 -6.49 15.13 8.86
N GLU A 121 -7.36 16.15 8.95
CA GLU A 121 -8.81 16.01 8.72
C GLU A 121 -9.15 15.57 7.29
N GLU A 122 -8.30 15.88 6.31
CA GLU A 122 -8.45 15.49 4.92
C GLU A 122 -7.78 14.15 4.58
N HIS A 123 -7.33 13.37 5.58
CA HIS A 123 -6.56 12.13 5.36
C HIS A 123 -7.23 11.16 4.37
N ILE A 124 -8.56 11.04 4.38
CA ILE A 124 -9.29 10.18 3.43
C ILE A 124 -9.11 10.64 1.98
N LYS A 125 -9.12 11.95 1.72
CA LYS A 125 -8.83 12.48 0.37
C LYS A 125 -7.39 12.19 -0.03
N TYR A 126 -6.46 12.31 0.92
CA TYR A 126 -5.06 11.94 0.74
C TYR A 126 -4.89 10.45 0.44
N PHE A 127 -5.58 9.54 1.12
CA PHE A 127 -5.51 8.11 0.76
C PHE A 127 -6.03 7.84 -0.65
N ARG A 128 -7.10 8.52 -1.10
CA ARG A 128 -7.54 8.44 -2.51
C ARG A 128 -6.48 8.96 -3.47
N PHE A 129 -5.83 10.07 -3.14
CA PHE A 129 -4.70 10.59 -3.92
C PHE A 129 -3.54 9.58 -3.98
N ILE A 130 -3.14 9.00 -2.85
CA ILE A 130 -2.11 7.96 -2.75
C ILE A 130 -2.47 6.76 -3.62
N GLY A 131 -3.73 6.33 -3.58
CA GLY A 131 -4.26 5.28 -4.44
C GLY A 131 -4.05 5.57 -5.93
N ARG A 132 -4.35 6.80 -6.37
CA ARG A 132 -4.07 7.24 -7.74
C ARG A 132 -2.58 7.18 -8.06
N ILE A 133 -1.72 7.68 -7.17
CA ILE A 133 -0.26 7.67 -7.37
C ILE A 133 0.28 6.24 -7.51
N ILE A 134 -0.11 5.31 -6.63
CA ILE A 134 0.30 3.91 -6.73
C ILE A 134 -0.13 3.32 -8.07
N ALA A 135 -1.40 3.49 -8.47
CA ALA A 135 -1.86 2.98 -9.76
C ALA A 135 -1.17 3.66 -10.95
N MET A 136 -0.88 4.95 -10.87
CA MET A 136 -0.10 5.68 -11.88
C MET A 136 1.34 5.16 -11.98
N THR A 137 1.98 4.77 -10.88
CA THR A 137 3.33 4.18 -10.92
C THR A 137 3.35 2.88 -11.72
N ILE A 138 2.35 2.02 -11.51
CA ILE A 138 2.18 0.77 -12.26
C ILE A 138 1.83 1.05 -13.74
N TYR A 139 0.92 1.98 -14.00
CA TYR A 139 0.46 2.30 -15.34
C TYR A 139 1.58 2.92 -16.20
N HIS A 140 2.32 3.90 -15.67
CA HIS A 140 3.39 4.62 -16.36
C HIS A 140 4.76 3.95 -16.26
N GLU A 141 4.84 2.80 -15.60
CA GLU A 141 6.08 2.07 -15.34
C GLU A 141 7.11 2.99 -14.65
N LYS A 142 6.76 3.48 -13.47
CA LYS A 142 7.59 4.37 -12.64
C LYS A 142 7.83 3.72 -11.29
N LEU A 143 8.94 4.10 -10.64
CA LEU A 143 9.29 3.54 -9.35
C LEU A 143 8.41 4.13 -8.23
N LEU A 144 7.94 3.25 -7.34
CA LEU A 144 7.34 3.62 -6.07
C LEU A 144 8.33 3.28 -4.95
N GLU A 145 8.89 4.29 -4.30
CA GLU A 145 9.87 4.07 -3.22
C GLU A 145 9.18 3.83 -1.87
N ALA A 146 8.61 2.64 -1.72
CA ALA A 146 8.02 2.17 -0.47
C ALA A 146 7.97 0.64 -0.42
N PHE A 147 8.07 0.12 0.81
CA PHE A 147 7.88 -1.29 1.13
C PHE A 147 6.71 -1.36 2.10
N PHE A 148 5.65 -2.12 1.76
CA PHE A 148 4.50 -2.27 2.64
C PHE A 148 4.48 -3.67 3.26
N ILE A 149 3.81 -3.80 4.39
CA ILE A 149 3.53 -5.10 4.97
C ILE A 149 2.68 -5.97 4.03
N ARG A 150 2.87 -7.30 4.05
CA ARG A 150 2.08 -8.23 3.22
C ARG A 150 0.55 -8.03 3.32
N PRO A 151 -0.04 -7.81 4.51
CA PRO A 151 -1.45 -7.45 4.65
C PRO A 151 -1.91 -6.27 3.78
N PHE A 152 -1.05 -5.29 3.52
CA PHE A 152 -1.38 -4.14 2.67
C PHE A 152 -1.75 -4.58 1.24
N TYR A 153 -0.89 -5.40 0.61
CA TYR A 153 -1.11 -5.91 -0.73
C TYR A 153 -2.31 -6.87 -0.78
N LYS A 154 -2.46 -7.72 0.25
CA LYS A 154 -3.64 -8.61 0.35
C LYS A 154 -4.93 -7.81 0.47
N MET A 155 -4.95 -6.77 1.30
CA MET A 155 -6.09 -5.86 1.37
C MET A 155 -6.34 -5.20 0.02
N LEU A 156 -5.34 -4.64 -0.65
CA LEU A 156 -5.49 -4.02 -1.99
C LEU A 156 -6.15 -4.98 -2.99
N LEU A 157 -5.74 -6.25 -2.98
CA LEU A 157 -6.29 -7.33 -3.81
C LEU A 157 -7.62 -7.91 -3.31
N SER A 158 -8.14 -7.41 -2.19
CA SER A 158 -9.33 -7.93 -1.49
C SER A 158 -9.22 -9.41 -1.11
N LYS A 159 -8.02 -9.85 -0.73
CA LYS A 159 -7.74 -11.17 -0.14
C LYS A 159 -7.87 -11.11 1.39
N SER A 160 -8.24 -12.21 2.02
CA SER A 160 -8.30 -12.35 3.48
C SER A 160 -6.90 -12.38 4.09
N ILE A 161 -6.75 -11.76 5.26
CA ILE A 161 -5.53 -11.79 6.07
C ILE A 161 -5.52 -13.10 6.87
N THR A 162 -4.36 -13.76 6.94
CA THR A 162 -4.16 -15.00 7.70
C THR A 162 -3.25 -14.75 8.90
N LEU A 163 -3.24 -15.67 9.86
CA LEU A 163 -2.31 -15.65 11.00
C LEU A 163 -0.83 -15.59 10.58
N ALA A 164 -0.47 -16.22 9.46
CA ALA A 164 0.90 -16.18 8.95
C ALA A 164 1.30 -14.76 8.48
N ASP A 165 0.35 -14.00 7.93
CA ASP A 165 0.61 -12.61 7.57
C ASP A 165 0.87 -11.75 8.81
N ILE A 166 0.14 -12.03 9.91
CA ILE A 166 0.30 -11.34 11.19
C ILE A 166 1.67 -11.63 11.80
N GLU A 167 2.09 -12.90 11.81
CA GLU A 167 3.40 -13.32 12.33
C GLU A 167 4.55 -12.62 11.62
N SER A 168 4.39 -12.30 10.33
CA SER A 168 5.41 -11.57 9.56
C SER A 168 5.49 -10.08 9.90
N VAL A 169 4.47 -9.52 10.55
CA VAL A 169 4.37 -8.10 10.89
C VAL A 169 4.69 -7.87 12.37
N ASP A 170 4.08 -8.67 13.25
CA ASP A 170 4.15 -8.54 14.69
C ASP A 170 4.21 -9.94 15.31
N HIS A 171 5.44 -10.43 15.52
CA HIS A 171 5.69 -11.76 16.05
C HIS A 171 5.17 -11.90 17.48
N GLU A 172 5.36 -10.88 18.32
CA GLU A 172 4.98 -10.90 19.74
C GLU A 172 3.46 -10.93 19.91
N TYR A 173 2.75 -10.13 19.10
CA TYR A 173 1.29 -10.19 19.03
C TYR A 173 0.81 -11.55 18.55
N CYS A 174 1.45 -12.14 17.54
CA CYS A 174 1.11 -13.48 17.06
C CYS A 174 1.32 -14.54 18.14
N GLN A 175 2.41 -14.49 18.92
CA GLN A 175 2.63 -15.41 20.05
C GLN A 175 1.55 -15.26 21.12
N SER A 176 1.11 -14.03 21.39
CA SER A 176 0.04 -13.76 22.35
C SER A 176 -1.29 -14.40 21.91
N LEU A 177 -1.61 -14.32 20.61
CA LEU A 177 -2.79 -15.00 20.04
C LEU A 177 -2.64 -16.53 20.10
N LYS A 178 -1.47 -17.08 19.75
CA LYS A 178 -1.19 -18.53 19.83
C LYS A 178 -1.34 -19.04 21.27
N TYR A 179 -0.90 -18.26 22.26
CA TYR A 179 -1.09 -18.61 23.67
C TYR A 179 -2.58 -18.75 24.04
N ILE A 180 -3.45 -17.85 23.57
CA ILE A 180 -4.90 -17.93 23.80
C ILE A 180 -5.49 -19.16 23.07
N VAL A 181 -4.97 -19.52 21.89
CA VAL A 181 -5.39 -20.74 21.18
C VAL A 181 -5.04 -22.01 21.97
N ASP A 182 -3.85 -22.06 22.55
CA ASP A 182 -3.32 -23.29 23.16
C ASP A 182 -3.72 -23.49 24.63
N ASN A 183 -4.25 -22.45 25.29
CA ASN A 183 -4.60 -22.47 26.72
C ASN A 183 -6.06 -22.07 26.96
N ASP A 184 -6.60 -22.46 28.11
CA ASP A 184 -7.93 -22.02 28.57
C ASP A 184 -7.88 -20.54 28.97
N PRO A 185 -8.61 -19.65 28.27
CA PRO A 185 -8.60 -18.22 28.57
C PRO A 185 -9.44 -17.85 29.80
N ALA A 186 -10.15 -18.80 30.43
CA ALA A 186 -11.04 -18.52 31.56
C ALA A 186 -10.33 -17.83 32.74
N ASP A 187 -9.06 -18.17 32.98
CA ASP A 187 -8.23 -17.61 34.05
C ASP A 187 -7.54 -16.30 33.64
N LEU A 188 -7.54 -15.94 32.36
CA LEU A 188 -6.91 -14.72 31.85
C LEU A 188 -7.78 -13.47 32.07
N GLY A 189 -9.04 -13.63 32.48
CA GLY A 189 -9.94 -12.50 32.72
C GLY A 189 -10.26 -11.68 31.47
N LEU A 190 -10.15 -12.28 30.28
CA LEU A 190 -10.38 -11.62 29.00
C LEU A 190 -11.89 -11.44 28.75
N TYR A 191 -12.22 -10.31 28.14
CA TYR A 191 -13.56 -9.97 27.62
C TYR A 191 -13.44 -9.60 26.15
N PHE A 192 -14.55 -9.48 25.42
CA PHE A 192 -14.57 -9.08 24.01
C PHE A 192 -14.32 -7.58 23.82
N VAL A 193 -13.24 -7.08 24.42
CA VAL A 193 -12.76 -5.71 24.36
C VAL A 193 -11.27 -5.69 24.08
N VAL A 194 -10.79 -4.59 23.52
CA VAL A 194 -9.37 -4.30 23.32
C VAL A 194 -9.06 -2.91 23.82
N ASN A 195 -7.93 -2.77 24.49
CA ASN A 195 -7.41 -1.51 25.00
C ASN A 195 -6.34 -0.97 24.04
N GLU A 196 -6.52 0.27 23.58
CA GLU A 196 -5.59 0.96 22.69
C GLU A 196 -5.13 2.26 23.36
N GLU A 197 -3.82 2.52 23.34
CA GLU A 197 -3.29 3.81 23.75
C GLU A 197 -3.27 4.76 22.55
N VAL A 198 -4.07 5.83 22.62
CA VAL A 198 -4.17 6.86 21.59
C VAL A 198 -3.74 8.19 22.20
N LEU A 199 -2.61 8.75 21.75
CA LEU A 199 -2.06 10.00 22.27
C LEU A 199 -1.86 10.01 23.80
N GLY A 200 -1.48 8.88 24.39
CA GLY A 200 -1.31 8.73 25.84
C GLY A 200 -2.60 8.48 26.63
N GLU A 201 -3.75 8.42 25.96
CA GLU A 201 -5.03 8.03 26.57
C GLU A 201 -5.37 6.57 26.26
N LEU A 202 -5.67 5.81 27.30
CA LEU A 202 -6.17 4.44 27.17
C LEU A 202 -7.66 4.48 26.76
N ARG A 203 -7.96 3.93 25.58
CA ARG A 203 -9.31 3.80 25.04
C ARG A 203 -9.69 2.34 24.93
N GLU A 204 -10.87 2.01 25.43
CA GLU A 204 -11.45 0.68 25.31
C GLU A 204 -12.35 0.62 24.07
N HIS A 205 -12.24 -0.46 23.31
CA HIS A 205 -13.06 -0.74 22.14
C HIS A 205 -13.70 -2.13 22.27
N GLU A 206 -15.03 -2.20 22.18
CA GLU A 206 -15.74 -3.47 22.14
C GLU A 206 -15.60 -4.13 20.76
N LEU A 207 -15.10 -5.37 20.74
CA LEU A 207 -14.92 -6.15 19.51
C LEU A 207 -16.25 -6.61 18.89
N LYS A 208 -17.30 -6.68 19.70
CA LYS A 208 -18.68 -6.97 19.31
C LYS A 208 -19.66 -6.29 20.27
N PRO A 209 -20.95 -6.14 19.91
CA PRO A 209 -21.93 -5.50 20.79
C PRO A 209 -21.97 -6.16 22.18
N ASP A 210 -21.94 -5.34 23.22
CA ASP A 210 -21.94 -5.77 24.63
C ASP A 210 -20.67 -6.55 25.03
N GLY A 211 -19.58 -6.33 24.29
CA GLY A 211 -18.32 -7.07 24.43
C GLY A 211 -17.70 -6.96 25.82
N GLN A 212 -17.89 -5.85 26.51
CA GLN A 212 -17.40 -5.63 27.88
C GLN A 212 -18.03 -6.58 28.92
N HIS A 213 -19.19 -7.18 28.62
CA HIS A 213 -19.89 -8.10 29.51
C HIS A 213 -19.77 -9.57 29.09
N ILE A 214 -19.12 -9.84 27.95
CA ILE A 214 -18.95 -11.18 27.40
C ILE A 214 -17.54 -11.66 27.72
N LYS A 215 -17.43 -12.60 28.66
CA LYS A 215 -16.15 -13.23 29.01
C LYS A 215 -15.68 -14.17 27.90
N VAL A 216 -14.38 -14.17 27.63
CA VAL A 216 -13.75 -15.14 26.72
C VAL A 216 -13.66 -16.50 27.44
N THR A 217 -14.13 -17.55 26.77
CA THR A 217 -14.15 -18.93 27.24
C THR A 217 -13.63 -19.84 26.13
N GLU A 218 -13.36 -21.10 26.45
CA GLU A 218 -12.95 -22.08 25.44
C GLU A 218 -13.90 -22.19 24.23
N GLN A 219 -15.21 -22.04 24.45
CA GLN A 219 -16.20 -22.16 23.39
C GLN A 219 -16.22 -20.96 22.42
N ASN A 220 -15.78 -19.78 22.87
CA ASN A 220 -15.86 -18.55 22.08
C ASN A 220 -14.49 -17.93 21.76
N LYS A 221 -13.38 -18.52 22.21
CA LYS A 221 -12.03 -17.95 22.03
C LYS A 221 -11.62 -17.78 20.57
N GLN A 222 -12.08 -18.65 19.67
CA GLN A 222 -11.79 -18.51 18.25
C GLN A 222 -12.45 -17.25 17.67
N GLU A 223 -13.70 -16.97 18.05
CA GLU A 223 -14.40 -15.74 17.67
C GLU A 223 -13.66 -14.49 18.20
N TYR A 224 -13.19 -14.54 19.45
CA TYR A 224 -12.41 -13.46 20.05
C TYR A 224 -11.13 -13.18 19.26
N ILE A 225 -10.38 -14.23 18.91
CA ILE A 225 -9.15 -14.12 18.11
C ILE A 225 -9.44 -13.55 16.72
N ASP A 226 -10.46 -14.06 16.04
CA ASP A 226 -10.82 -13.58 14.70
C ASP A 226 -11.21 -12.09 14.71
N LEU A 227 -11.95 -11.66 15.74
CA LEU A 227 -12.31 -10.25 15.92
C LEU A 227 -11.11 -9.37 16.26
N LEU A 228 -10.19 -9.83 17.12
CA LEU A 228 -8.94 -9.11 17.43
C LEU A 228 -8.09 -8.90 16.17
N ILE A 229 -7.91 -9.95 15.38
CA ILE A 229 -7.17 -9.91 14.11
C ILE A 229 -7.82 -8.89 13.16
N ASN A 230 -9.13 -9.01 12.98
CA ASN A 230 -9.88 -8.12 12.11
C ASN A 230 -9.80 -6.66 12.59
N TYR A 231 -9.87 -6.41 13.90
CA TYR A 231 -9.71 -5.07 14.46
C TYR A 231 -8.30 -4.50 14.22
N ARG A 232 -7.26 -5.27 14.57
CA ARG A 232 -5.85 -4.85 14.49
C ARG A 232 -5.44 -4.50 13.05
N PHE A 233 -5.86 -5.30 12.06
CA PHE A 233 -5.33 -5.18 10.69
C PHE A 233 -6.32 -4.66 9.66
N VAL A 234 -7.62 -4.66 9.94
CA VAL A 234 -8.64 -4.29 8.94
C VAL A 234 -9.50 -3.13 9.41
N GLN A 235 -10.24 -3.26 10.52
CA GLN A 235 -11.28 -2.30 10.88
C GLN A 235 -10.74 -0.89 11.13
N ARG A 236 -9.63 -0.77 11.88
CA ARG A 236 -9.05 0.54 12.24
C ARG A 236 -8.58 1.37 11.04
N ILE A 237 -8.34 0.73 9.90
CA ILE A 237 -7.84 1.37 8.67
C ILE A 237 -8.81 1.23 7.48
N ALA A 238 -10.04 0.75 7.72
CA ALA A 238 -10.96 0.40 6.64
C ALA A 238 -11.32 1.61 5.76
N LEU A 239 -11.52 2.79 6.35
CA LEU A 239 -11.84 4.01 5.62
C LEU A 239 -10.68 4.46 4.71
N GLN A 240 -9.46 4.42 5.25
CA GLN A 240 -8.21 4.75 4.58
C GLN A 240 -7.97 3.79 3.39
N MET A 241 -8.03 2.49 3.64
CA MET A 241 -7.84 1.45 2.62
C MET A 241 -8.91 1.51 1.53
N ASN A 242 -10.18 1.77 1.89
CA ASN A 242 -11.25 1.93 0.90
C ASN A 242 -11.05 3.17 0.01
N ALA A 243 -10.61 4.29 0.59
CA ALA A 243 -10.27 5.48 -0.18
C ALA A 243 -9.09 5.25 -1.12
N LEU A 244 -8.05 4.57 -0.63
CA LEU A 244 -6.89 4.16 -1.43
C LEU A 244 -7.30 3.27 -2.59
N LYS A 245 -8.08 2.21 -2.34
CA LYS A 245 -8.63 1.35 -3.40
C LYS A 245 -9.44 2.13 -4.42
N LYS A 246 -10.29 3.06 -3.97
CA LYS A 246 -11.09 3.91 -4.86
C LYS A 246 -10.20 4.74 -5.78
N GLY A 247 -9.16 5.37 -5.23
CA GLY A 247 -8.18 6.12 -6.02
C GLY A 247 -7.39 5.25 -7.00
N PHE A 248 -7.01 4.05 -6.57
CA PHE A 248 -6.33 3.07 -7.42
C PHE A 248 -7.21 2.66 -8.61
N GLN A 249 -8.48 2.33 -8.34
CA GLN A 249 -9.48 1.89 -9.33
C GLN A 249 -9.79 2.94 -10.41
N GLU A 250 -9.62 4.22 -10.09
CA GLU A 250 -9.83 5.31 -11.06
C GLU A 250 -8.78 5.30 -12.18
N ILE A 251 -7.60 4.72 -11.94
CA ILE A 251 -6.52 4.63 -12.93
C ILE A 251 -6.39 3.19 -13.46
N LEU A 252 -6.42 2.20 -12.57
CA LEU A 252 -6.27 0.78 -12.92
C LEU A 252 -7.41 -0.04 -12.32
N PRO A 253 -8.19 -0.77 -13.14
CA PRO A 253 -9.20 -1.69 -12.61
C PRO A 253 -8.55 -2.72 -11.67
N LEU A 254 -9.11 -2.94 -10.47
CA LEU A 254 -8.56 -3.92 -9.52
C LEU A 254 -8.52 -5.34 -10.12
N GLU A 255 -9.45 -5.69 -11.00
CA GLU A 255 -9.44 -7.00 -11.68
C GLU A 255 -8.18 -7.20 -12.53
N SER A 256 -7.61 -6.14 -13.10
CA SER A 256 -6.39 -6.22 -13.90
C SER A 256 -5.17 -6.59 -13.05
N ILE A 257 -5.10 -6.16 -11.79
CA ILE A 257 -3.97 -6.46 -10.90
C ILE A 257 -4.12 -7.80 -10.16
N LYS A 258 -5.33 -8.37 -10.08
CA LYS A 258 -5.60 -9.66 -9.41
C LYS A 258 -4.97 -10.89 -10.08
N ILE A 259 -4.42 -10.75 -11.28
CA ILE A 259 -3.63 -11.82 -11.90
C ILE A 259 -2.32 -12.08 -11.12
N PHE A 260 -1.87 -11.09 -10.35
CA PHE A 260 -0.69 -11.16 -9.52
C PHE A 260 -1.05 -11.59 -8.09
N ASP A 261 -0.18 -12.36 -7.46
CA ASP A 261 -0.20 -12.51 -6.01
C ASP A 261 0.39 -11.28 -5.29
N GLU A 262 0.31 -11.25 -3.97
CA GLU A 262 0.78 -10.14 -3.15
C GLU A 262 2.28 -9.88 -3.28
N GLU A 263 3.11 -10.91 -3.49
CA GLU A 263 4.56 -10.77 -3.70
C GLU A 263 4.83 -10.22 -5.10
N GLU A 264 4.08 -10.67 -6.10
CA GLU A 264 4.16 -10.17 -7.48
C GLU A 264 3.70 -8.72 -7.62
N VAL A 265 2.69 -8.27 -6.86
CA VAL A 265 2.27 -6.85 -6.80
C VAL A 265 3.34 -5.98 -6.15
N GLU A 266 3.96 -6.46 -5.07
CA GLU A 266 5.11 -5.79 -4.47
C GLU A 266 6.23 -5.61 -5.52
N VAL A 267 6.55 -6.66 -6.25
CA VAL A 267 7.54 -6.64 -7.33
C VAL A 267 7.16 -5.66 -8.45
N CYS A 268 5.88 -5.58 -8.85
CA CYS A 268 5.39 -4.60 -9.83
C CYS A 268 5.64 -3.14 -9.40
N ASN A 269 5.58 -2.86 -8.10
CA ASN A 269 5.84 -1.51 -7.56
C ASN A 269 7.34 -1.18 -7.45
N GLN A 270 8.19 -2.20 -7.26
CA GLN A 270 9.61 -2.04 -6.92
C GLN A 270 10.58 -2.26 -8.09
N LYS A 271 10.24 -3.09 -9.08
CA LYS A 271 11.20 -3.44 -10.14
C LYS A 271 11.18 -2.47 -11.31
N GLN A 272 12.15 -1.56 -11.32
CA GLN A 272 12.77 -1.11 -12.57
C GLN A 272 14.30 -1.15 -12.64
N GLU A 273 15.02 -1.56 -11.60
CA GLU A 273 16.49 -1.75 -11.73
C GLU A 273 16.91 -3.18 -12.09
N ILE A 274 16.14 -4.21 -11.73
CA ILE A 274 16.60 -5.61 -11.90
C ILE A 274 16.56 -6.07 -13.39
N VAL A 275 15.63 -5.55 -14.19
CA VAL A 275 15.58 -5.88 -15.64
C VAL A 275 16.63 -5.09 -16.43
N PHE A 276 17.02 -3.90 -15.96
CA PHE A 276 18.09 -3.12 -16.58
C PHE A 276 19.46 -3.74 -16.32
N PHE A 277 19.73 -4.22 -15.10
CA PHE A 277 21.01 -4.87 -14.81
C PHE A 277 21.14 -6.29 -15.40
N GLN A 278 20.05 -7.07 -15.52
CA GLN A 278 20.15 -8.37 -16.19
C GLN A 278 20.35 -8.26 -17.71
N ASN A 279 19.73 -7.27 -18.38
CA ASN A 279 19.93 -7.07 -19.82
C ASN A 279 21.26 -6.38 -20.17
N VAL A 280 21.82 -5.55 -19.29
CA VAL A 280 23.15 -4.95 -19.50
C VAL A 280 24.28 -5.97 -19.32
N TYR A 281 24.15 -6.95 -18.40
CA TYR A 281 25.16 -8.00 -18.25
C TYR A 281 25.14 -9.04 -19.39
N ILE A 282 23.99 -9.34 -20.00
CA ILE A 282 23.90 -10.26 -21.15
C ILE A 282 24.46 -9.62 -22.43
N LEU A 283 24.39 -8.30 -22.58
CA LEU A 283 24.98 -7.58 -23.71
C LEU A 283 26.48 -7.26 -23.51
N ALA A 284 26.95 -7.15 -22.27
CA ALA A 284 28.37 -6.98 -21.96
C ALA A 284 29.17 -8.30 -21.99
N ALA A 285 28.52 -9.46 -21.81
CA ALA A 285 29.15 -10.78 -21.88
C ALA A 285 29.27 -11.36 -23.30
N ASN A 286 28.73 -10.68 -24.32
CA ASN A 286 28.76 -11.10 -25.73
C ASN A 286 29.53 -10.09 -26.63
N LYS A 287 30.52 -9.39 -26.06
CA LYS A 287 31.53 -8.63 -26.80
C LYS A 287 32.93 -9.06 -26.40
#